data_AF-A0A0G0K8G0-F1
#
_entry.id   AF-A0A0G0K8G0-F1
#
_cell.length_a   1.000
_cell.length_b   1.000
_cell.length_c   1.000
_cell.angle_alpha   90.00
_cell.angle_beta   90.00
_cell.angle_gamma   90.00
#
_symmetry.space_group_name_H-M   'P 1'
#
loop_
_entity.id
_entity.type
_entity.pdbx_description
1 polymer ?
#
loop_
_entity_poly.entity_id
_entity_poly.type
_entity_poly.pdbx_seq_one_letter_code
_entity_poly.pdbx_strand_id
1 'polypeptide(L)' 'MKKKDFNSFYNKKLSDLKKEISQLKSEKRKVILDIGVGREKNLKKAKNIGKKISQISTILKIKEKKELLIVNNKEI' A
#
# COMPACT_ATOMS: atom_id res chain seq x y z
N MET A 1 -1.58 10.58 -5.73
CA MET A 1 -2.73 10.05 -4.94
C MET A 1 -3.64 11.22 -4.65
N LYS A 2 -4.97 11.06 -4.63
CA LYS A 2 -5.85 12.20 -4.27
C LYS A 2 -5.77 12.45 -2.76
N LYS A 3 -6.05 13.68 -2.32
CA LYS A 3 -5.99 14.07 -0.89
C LYS A 3 -6.90 13.20 0.00
N LYS A 4 -8.09 12.87 -0.50
CA LYS A 4 -9.05 11.97 0.18
C LYS A 4 -8.47 10.57 0.42
N ASP A 5 -7.80 10.01 -0.58
CA ASP A 5 -7.17 8.69 -0.49
C ASP A 5 -6.03 8.71 0.53
N PHE A 6 -5.21 9.76 0.54
CA PHE A 6 -4.15 9.94 1.53
C PHE A 6 -4.69 9.88 2.95
N ASN A 7 -5.71 10.71 3.26
CA ASN A 7 -6.29 10.78 4.59
C ASN A 7 -6.91 9.44 5.00
N SER A 8 -7.57 8.75 4.07
CA SER A 8 -8.15 7.43 4.33
C SER A 8 -7.09 6.41 4.76
N PHE A 9 -5.95 6.34 4.06
CA PHE A 9 -4.88 5.43 4.45
C PHE A 9 -4.13 5.90 5.70
N TYR A 10 -3.88 7.20 5.86
CA TYR A 10 -3.15 7.73 7.01
C TYR A 10 -3.86 7.43 8.34
N ASN A 11 -5.19 7.42 8.33
CA ASN A 11 -6.01 7.15 9.52
C ASN A 11 -6.13 5.65 9.87
N LYS A 12 -5.71 4.73 8.99
CA LYS A 12 -5.71 3.28 9.29
C LYS A 12 -4.57 2.89 10.24
N LYS A 13 -4.71 1.78 10.97
CA LYS A 13 -3.63 1.24 11.81
C LYS A 13 -2.48 0.72 10.94
N LEU A 14 -1.25 0.71 11.48
CA LEU A 14 -0.08 0.16 10.78
C LEU A 14 -0.28 -1.30 10.37
N SER A 15 -0.88 -2.12 11.25
CA SER A 15 -1.19 -3.51 10.97
C SER A 15 -2.13 -3.68 9.78
N ASP A 16 -3.15 -2.82 9.67
CA ASP A 16 -4.12 -2.84 8.58
C ASP A 16 -3.46 -2.43 7.26
N LEU A 17 -2.59 -1.42 7.28
CA LEU A 17 -1.80 -1.02 6.11
C LEU A 17 -0.88 -2.15 5.62
N LYS A 18 -0.25 -2.89 6.54
CA LYS A 18 0.58 -4.07 6.21
C LYS A 18 -0.26 -5.20 5.58
N LYS A 19 -1.44 -5.49 6.15
CA LYS A 19 -2.38 -6.47 5.60
C LYS A 19 -2.84 -6.08 4.18
N GLU A 20 -3.21 -4.83 3.97
CA GLU A 20 -3.68 -4.34 2.67
C GLU A 20 -2.58 -4.38 1.61
N ILE A 21 -1.32 -4.04 1.96
CA ILE A 21 -0.17 -4.23 1.07
C ILE A 21 -0.01 -5.70 0.69
N SER A 22 -0.12 -6.63 1.66
CA SER A 22 0.02 -8.07 1.41
C SER A 22 -1.05 -8.57 0.44
N GLN A 23 -2.31 -8.20 0.67
CA GLN A 23 -3.43 -8.53 -0.21
C GLN A 23 -3.23 -7.99 -1.63
N LEU A 24 -2.85 -6.72 -1.77
CA LEU A 24 -2.59 -6.10 -3.07
C LEU A 24 -1.41 -6.75 -3.80
N LYS A 25 -0.37 -7.21 -3.09
CA LYS A 25 0.74 -7.97 -3.71
C LYS A 25 0.25 -9.30 -4.27
N SER A 26 -0.59 -10.03 -3.53
CA SER A 26 -1.21 -11.27 -3.99
C SER A 26 -2.12 -11.04 -5.18
N GLU A 27 -2.95 -10.00 -5.14
CA GLU A 27 -3.82 -9.61 -6.25
C GLU A 27 -3.00 -9.24 -7.50
N LYS A 28 -1.93 -8.45 -7.34
CA LYS A 28 -1.05 -8.07 -8.45
C LYS A 28 -0.46 -9.30 -9.14
N ARG A 29 0.01 -10.30 -8.36
CA ARG A 29 0.55 -11.56 -8.92
C ARG A 29 -0.51 -12.31 -9.71
N LYS A 30 -1.72 -12.44 -9.15
CA LYS A 30 -2.85 -13.08 -9.83
C LYS A 30 -3.18 -12.38 -11.15
N VAL A 31 -3.29 -11.04 -11.13
CA VAL A 31 -3.59 -10.25 -12.32
C VAL A 31 -2.50 -10.38 -13.39
N ILE A 32 -1.22 -10.44 -13.00
CA ILE A 32 -0.12 -10.67 -13.96
C ILE A 32 -0.28 -12.03 -14.65
N LEU A 33 -0.59 -13.08 -13.89
CA LEU A 33 -0.84 -14.42 -14.44
C LEU A 33 -2.07 -14.42 -15.36
N ASP A 34 -3.18 -13.82 -14.91
CA ASP A 34 -4.42 -13.73 -15.68
C ASP A 34 -4.21 -12.96 -17.00
N ILE A 35 -3.38 -11.90 -17.00
CA ILE A 35 -2.97 -11.20 -18.23
C ILE A 35 -2.14 -12.13 -19.12
N GLY A 36 -1.16 -12.84 -18.55
CA GLY A 36 -0.26 -13.74 -19.29
C GLY A 36 -0.99 -14.89 -20.00
N VAL A 37 -2.09 -15.38 -19.41
CA VAL A 37 -2.93 -16.44 -20.02
C VAL A 37 -4.14 -15.90 -20.79
N GLY A 38 -4.24 -14.58 -20.99
CA GLY A 38 -5.32 -13.95 -21.76
C GLY A 38 -6.69 -13.90 -21.08
N ARG A 39 -6.80 -14.23 -19.79
CA ARG A 39 -8.03 -14.13 -19.00
C ARG A 39 -8.38 -12.71 -18.56
N GLU A 40 -7.38 -11.84 -18.43
CA GLU A 40 -7.55 -10.43 -18.09
C GLU A 40 -7.12 -9.54 -19.27
N LYS A 41 -8.06 -8.76 -19.82
CA LYS A 41 -7.81 -7.87 -20.96
C LYS A 41 -7.25 -6.51 -20.54
N ASN A 42 -7.42 -6.11 -19.28
CA ASN A 42 -6.93 -4.83 -18.79
C ASN A 42 -5.45 -4.89 -18.39
N LEU A 43 -4.57 -4.65 -19.36
CA LEU A 43 -3.11 -4.64 -19.18
C LEU A 43 -2.62 -3.59 -18.15
N LYS A 44 -3.39 -2.53 -17.89
CA LYS A 44 -3.02 -1.48 -16.94
C LYS A 44 -3.35 -1.86 -15.49
N LYS A 45 -4.14 -2.92 -15.25
CA LYS A 45 -4.61 -3.31 -13.92
C LYS A 45 -3.45 -3.64 -12.98
N ALA A 46 -2.49 -4.45 -13.40
CA ALA A 46 -1.29 -4.76 -12.61
C ALA A 46 -0.46 -3.51 -12.26
N LYS A 47 -0.32 -2.57 -13.21
CA LYS A 47 0.38 -1.28 -13.01
C LYS A 47 -0.34 -0.42 -11.97
N ASN A 48 -1.67 -0.33 -12.05
CA ASN A 48 -2.48 0.43 -11.11
C ASN A 48 -2.40 -0.14 -9.69
N ILE A 49 -2.46 -1.48 -9.54
CA ILE A 49 -2.25 -2.14 -8.25
C ILE A 49 -0.84 -1.86 -7.71
N GLY A 50 0.19 -1.93 -8.57
CA GLY A 50 1.56 -1.56 -8.21
C GLY A 50 1.67 -0.12 -7.68
N LYS A 51 1.04 0.85 -8.35
CA LYS A 51 1.00 2.24 -7.90
C LYS A 51 0.32 2.38 -6.53
N LYS A 52 -0.76 1.64 -6.29
CA LYS A 52 -1.47 1.64 -5.00
C LYS A 52 -0.60 1.06 -3.87
N ILE A 53 0.11 -0.04 -4.13
CA ILE A 53 1.08 -0.63 -3.19
C ILE A 53 2.14 0.40 -2.80
N SER A 54 2.74 1.10 -3.77
CA SER A 54 3.76 2.13 -3.49
C SER A 54 3.22 3.26 -2.63
N GLN A 55 2.00 3.74 -2.91
CA GLN A 55 1.37 4.81 -2.14
C GLN A 55 1.15 4.41 -0.67
N ILE A 56 0.58 3.23 -0.44
CA ILE A 56 0.33 2.72 0.92
C ILE A 56 1.65 2.48 1.64
N SER A 57 2.67 1.97 0.94
CA SER A 57 4.01 1.75 1.52
C SER A 57 4.69 3.05 1.95
N THR A 58 4.54 4.14 1.20
CA THR A 58 5.04 5.46 1.60
C THR A 58 4.37 5.94 2.88
N ILE A 59 3.05 5.80 2.98
CA ILE A 59 2.29 6.20 4.17
C ILE A 59 2.70 5.38 5.39
N LEU A 60 2.88 4.06 5.21
CA LEU A 60 3.37 3.15 6.25
C LEU A 60 4.72 3.64 6.79
N LYS A 61 5.70 3.91 5.91
CA LYS A 61 7.02 4.41 6.30
C LYS A 61 6.95 5.76 7.03
N ILE A 62 6.10 6.68 6.58
CA ILE A 62 5.90 7.97 7.26
C ILE A 62 5.37 7.76 8.68
N LYS A 63 4.41 6.84 8.86
CA LYS A 63 3.86 6.53 10.18
C LYS A 63 4.87 5.84 11.09
N GLU A 64 5.61 4.84 10.58
CA GLU A 64 6.67 4.17 11.33
C GLU A 64 7.74 5.17 11.79
N LYS A 65 8.17 6.10 10.91
CA LYS A 65 9.11 7.17 11.29
C LYS A 65 8.53 8.08 12.36
N LYS A 66 7.25 8.44 12.27
CA LYS A 66 6.59 9.29 13.28
C LYS A 66 6.51 8.60 14.65
N GLU A 67 6.16 7.31 14.68
CA GLU A 67 6.14 6.53 15.92
C GLU A 67 7.52 6.44 16.55
N LEU A 68 8.57 6.19 15.76
CA LEU A 68 9.95 6.18 16.24
C LEU A 68 10.39 7.53 16.84
N LEU A 69 10.05 8.65 16.19
CA LEU A 69 10.36 9.99 16.73
C LEU A 69 9.64 10.26 18.06
N ILE A 70 8.40 9.77 18.22
CA ILE A 70 7.65 9.93 19.48
C ILE A 70 8.30 9.12 20.60
N VAL A 71 8.75 7.90 20.33
CA VAL A 71 9.44 7.06 21.31
C VAL A 71 10.74 7.73 21.77
N ASN A 72 11.59 8.15 20.82
CA ASN A 72 12.86 8.79 21.15
C ASN A 72 12.70 10.09 21.95
N ASN A 73 11.64 10.87 21.69
CA ASN A 73 11.36 12.10 22.43
C ASN A 73 10.70 11.88 23.80
N LYS A 74 10.23 10.67 24.10
CA LYS A 74 9.69 10.29 25.43
C LYS A 74 10.76 9.71 26.35
N GLU A 75 11.91 9.31 25.80
CA GLU A 75 13.06 8.78 26.54
C GLU A 75 14.06 9.88 26.95
N ILE A 76 13.74 11.15 26.68
CA ILE A 76 14.45 12.37 27.12
C ILE A 76 13.57 13.10 28.12
#